data_AF-A0AAJ2YX09-F1
#
_entry.id   AF-A0AAJ2YX09-F1
#
_cell.length_a   1.000
_cell.length_b   1.000
_cell.length_c   1.000
_cell.angle_alpha   90.00
_cell.angle_beta   90.00
_cell.angle_gamma   90.00
#
_symmetry.space_group_name_H-M   'P 1'
#
loop_
_entity.id
_entity.type
_entity.pdbx_description
1 polymer ?
#
loop_
_entity_poly.entity_id
_entity_poly.type
_entity_poly.pdbx_seq_one_letter_code
_entity_poly.pdbx_strand_id
1 'polypeptide(L)'
;MGAYGAFWRNYFNFSGRSTRLEFWVPYILNVIILFVLALLAGPQSSHWWTAPFGIATFVFGLLIIIPMYALIVRRVRDTGVKHVVVWGVLGIIFNIVAFVFGFIPTNQFK
;
A
#
# COMPACT_ATOMS: atom_id res chain seq x y z
N MET A 1 -9.08 -16.35 14.91
CA MET A 1 -7.97 -16.08 13.97
C MET A 1 -7.63 -14.59 14.05
N GLY A 2 -6.36 -14.21 14.17
CA GLY A 2 -5.98 -12.80 14.32
C GLY A 2 -6.36 -11.95 13.09
N ALA A 3 -6.68 -10.67 13.29
CA ALA A 3 -7.11 -9.76 12.22
C ALA A 3 -6.12 -9.67 11.04
N TYR A 4 -4.82 -9.85 11.31
CA TYR A 4 -3.78 -9.87 10.27
C TYR A 4 -3.85 -11.13 9.39
N GLY A 5 -4.22 -12.30 9.94
CA GLY A 5 -4.43 -13.50 9.14
C GLY A 5 -5.69 -13.40 8.26
N ALA A 6 -6.73 -12.74 8.76
CA ALA A 6 -7.94 -12.44 7.99
C ALA A 6 -7.68 -11.45 6.84
N PHE A 7 -6.74 -10.51 7.02
CA PHE A 7 -6.31 -9.57 5.99
C PHE A 7 -5.74 -10.28 4.75
N TRP A 8 -4.77 -11.17 4.94
CA TRP A 8 -4.17 -11.94 3.84
C TRP A 8 -5.14 -12.96 3.22
N ARG A 9 -6.06 -13.52 4.01
CA ARG A 9 -7.07 -14.46 3.48
C ARG A 9 -8.17 -13.78 2.65
N ASN A 10 -8.51 -12.54 2.98
CA ASN A 10 -9.51 -11.75 2.25
C ASN A 10 -8.88 -10.80 1.22
N TYR A 11 -7.68 -11.12 0.74
CA TYR A 11 -6.85 -10.27 -0.14
C TYR A 11 -7.57 -9.78 -1.40
N PHE A 12 -8.35 -10.65 -2.06
CA PHE A 12 -9.12 -10.32 -3.27
C PHE A 12 -10.63 -10.18 -3.03
N ASN A 13 -11.07 -10.28 -1.77
CA ASN A 13 -12.48 -10.18 -1.50
C ASN A 13 -12.85 -8.69 -1.36
N PHE A 14 -13.65 -8.17 -2.29
CA PHE A 14 -14.16 -6.79 -2.27
C PHE A 14 -15.59 -6.69 -1.74
N SER A 15 -16.12 -7.81 -1.24
CA SER A 15 -17.46 -7.95 -0.68
C SER A 15 -17.36 -8.18 0.84
N GLY A 16 -18.43 -7.82 1.55
CA GLY A 16 -18.53 -7.94 3.01
C GLY A 16 -18.29 -6.63 3.76
N ARG A 17 -18.68 -6.66 5.04
CA ARG A 17 -18.57 -5.55 5.99
C ARG A 17 -17.25 -5.63 6.73
N SER A 18 -16.56 -4.51 6.91
CA SER A 18 -15.31 -4.46 7.70
C SER A 18 -15.55 -3.72 9.02
N THR A 19 -15.24 -4.37 10.13
CA THR A 19 -15.24 -3.76 11.46
C THR A 19 -14.05 -2.80 11.63
N ARG A 20 -14.15 -1.82 12.54
CA ARG A 20 -13.08 -0.84 12.76
C ARG A 20 -11.74 -1.51 13.12
N LEU A 21 -11.78 -2.61 13.86
CA LEU A 21 -10.58 -3.37 14.24
C LEU A 21 -9.94 -4.10 13.06
N GLU A 22 -10.73 -4.64 12.14
CA GLU A 22 -10.23 -5.28 10.91
C GLU A 22 -9.58 -4.29 9.94
N PHE A 23 -9.89 -2.99 10.05
CA PHE A 23 -9.22 -1.94 9.30
C PHE A 23 -7.92 -1.48 9.98
N TRP A 24 -8.01 -1.09 11.26
CA TRP A 24 -6.88 -0.45 11.95
C TRP A 24 -5.75 -1.43 12.28
N VAL A 25 -6.05 -2.69 12.62
CA VAL A 25 -5.00 -3.64 13.00
C VAL A 25 -4.06 -3.94 11.83
N PRO A 26 -4.53 -4.32 10.62
CA PRO A 26 -3.64 -4.52 9.47
C PRO A 26 -2.97 -3.22 9.03
N TYR A 27 -3.65 -2.07 9.13
CA TYR A 27 -3.08 -0.78 8.77
C TYR A 27 -1.87 -0.43 9.63
N ILE A 28 -2.04 -0.43 10.95
CA ILE A 28 -0.97 -0.11 11.90
C ILE A 28 0.16 -1.13 11.79
N LEU A 29 -0.15 -2.43 11.65
CA LEU A 29 0.88 -3.46 11.49
C LEU A 29 1.68 -3.28 10.20
N ASN A 30 1.05 -3.00 9.07
CA ASN A 30 1.76 -2.76 7.80
C ASN A 30 2.63 -1.50 7.88
N VAL A 31 2.16 -0.44 8.55
CA VAL A 31 2.96 0.78 8.80
C VAL A 31 4.19 0.46 9.66
N ILE A 32 4.02 -0.31 10.74
CA ILE A 32 5.13 -0.72 11.60
C ILE A 32 6.13 -1.59 10.82
N ILE A 33 5.66 -2.55 10.03
CA ILE A 33 6.52 -3.43 9.23
C ILE A 33 7.32 -2.61 8.22
N LEU A 34 6.67 -1.70 7.48
CA LEU A 34 7.36 -0.82 6.53
C LEU A 34 8.37 0.09 7.23
N PHE A 35 8.03 0.64 8.39
CA PHE A 35 8.93 1.48 9.16
C PHE A 35 10.18 0.72 9.63
N VAL A 36 10.00 -0.49 10.15
CA VAL A 36 11.12 -1.36 10.57
C VAL A 36 11.99 -1.74 9.37
N LEU A 37 11.39 -2.13 8.24
CA LEU A 37 12.13 -2.49 7.03
C LEU A 37 12.93 -1.29 6.48
N ALA A 38 12.35 -0.09 6.49
CA ALA A 38 13.04 1.13 6.06
C ALA A 38 14.22 1.50 6.98
N LEU A 39 14.06 1.37 8.29
CA LEU A 39 15.14 1.58 9.26
C LEU A 39 16.30 0.60 9.06
N LEU A 40 16.00 -0.67 8.76
CA LEU A 40 17.01 -1.68 8.48
C LEU A 40 17.71 -1.48 7.13
N ALA A 41 17.00 -0.91 6.14
CA ALA A 41 17.55 -0.64 4.82
C ALA A 41 18.54 0.54 4.79
N GLY A 42 18.30 1.59 5.58
CA GLY A 42 19.10 2.83 5.57
C GLY A 42 20.62 2.64 5.74
N PRO A 43 21.10 1.81 6.68
CA PRO A 43 22.53 1.57 6.89
C PRO A 43 23.22 0.74 5.80
N GLN A 44 22.49 0.02 4.94
CA GLN A 44 23.08 -0.95 4.00
C GLN A 44 23.57 -0.32 2.71
N SER A 45 22.81 0.63 2.16
CA SER A 45 23.20 1.33 0.94
C SER A 45 22.37 2.59 0.75
N SER A 46 22.95 3.58 0.08
CA SER A 46 22.26 4.82 -0.31
C SER A 46 21.15 4.60 -1.33
N HIS A 47 21.12 3.43 -1.99
CA HIS A 47 20.10 3.07 -2.96
C HIS A 47 19.25 1.89 -2.47
N TRP A 48 17.94 1.97 -2.72
CA TRP A 48 16.97 0.96 -2.28
C TRP A 48 17.12 -0.39 -3.02
N TRP A 49 17.60 -0.38 -4.26
CA TRP A 49 17.73 -1.55 -5.14
C TRP A 49 18.98 -2.38 -4.88
N THR A 50 19.94 -1.85 -4.12
CA THR A 50 21.18 -2.55 -3.77
C THR A 50 21.16 -3.14 -2.35
N ALA A 51 20.19 -2.73 -1.52
CA ALA A 51 19.99 -3.27 -0.17
C ALA A 51 18.94 -4.38 -0.17
N PRO A 52 19.24 -5.59 0.35
CA PRO A 52 18.25 -6.65 0.55
C PRO A 52 16.97 -6.18 1.26
N PHE A 53 17.12 -5.35 2.31
CA PHE A 53 15.97 -4.80 3.04
C PHE A 53 15.25 -3.68 2.27
N GLY A 54 15.95 -2.95 1.40
CA GLY A 54 15.33 -1.96 0.50
C GLY A 54 14.43 -2.63 -0.54
N ILE A 55 14.92 -3.70 -1.17
CA ILE A 55 14.15 -4.55 -2.09
C ILE A 55 12.95 -5.17 -1.36
N ALA A 56 13.17 -5.73 -0.16
CA ALA A 56 12.10 -6.30 0.64
C ALA A 56 11.01 -5.27 1.00
N THR A 57 11.41 -4.04 1.36
CA THR A 57 10.47 -2.93 1.61
C THR A 57 9.64 -2.63 0.37
N PHE A 58 10.28 -2.55 -0.80
CA PHE A 58 9.61 -2.25 -2.07
C PHE A 58 8.61 -3.35 -2.45
N VAL A 59 9.03 -4.62 -2.41
CA VAL A 59 8.15 -5.77 -2.72
C VAL A 59 7.00 -5.87 -1.72
N PHE A 60 7.27 -5.70 -0.43
CA PHE A 60 6.22 -5.71 0.59
C PHE A 60 5.22 -4.58 0.38
N GLY A 61 5.69 -3.38 0.05
CA GLY A 61 4.85 -2.24 -0.34
C GLY A 61 3.91 -2.57 -1.50
N LEU A 62 4.39 -3.26 -2.53
CA LEU A 62 3.58 -3.69 -3.67
C LEU A 62 2.53 -4.75 -3.29
N LEU A 63 2.87 -5.68 -2.40
CA LEU A 63 1.95 -6.73 -1.96
C LEU A 63 0.80 -6.19 -1.10
N ILE A 64 1.06 -5.19 -0.25
CA ILE A 64 0.02 -4.65 0.64
C ILE A 64 -0.94 -3.69 -0.05
N ILE A 65 -0.60 -3.19 -1.25
CA ILE A 65 -1.44 -2.31 -2.07
C ILE A 65 -2.82 -2.96 -2.20
N ILE A 66 -2.94 -4.07 -2.92
CA ILE A 66 -4.23 -4.73 -3.25
C ILE A 66 -5.13 -4.96 -2.02
N PRO A 67 -4.68 -5.61 -0.93
CA PRO A 67 -5.53 -5.89 0.21
C PRO A 67 -5.90 -4.63 1.01
N MET A 68 -5.08 -3.58 0.99
CA MET A 68 -5.47 -2.28 1.52
C MET A 68 -6.62 -1.65 0.72
N TYR A 69 -6.61 -1.75 -0.61
CA TYR A 69 -7.77 -1.30 -1.41
C TYR A 69 -9.01 -2.09 -1.06
N ALA A 70 -8.91 -3.42 -0.96
CA ALA A 70 -10.04 -4.26 -0.61
C ALA A 70 -10.68 -3.82 0.72
N LEU A 71 -9.88 -3.46 1.73
CA LEU A 71 -10.38 -2.91 3.00
C LEU A 71 -11.00 -1.51 2.86
N ILE A 72 -10.34 -0.58 2.17
CA ILE A 72 -10.83 0.79 1.99
C ILE A 72 -12.14 0.79 1.21
N VAL A 73 -12.23 0.01 0.14
CA VAL A 73 -13.45 -0.12 -0.68
C VAL A 73 -14.62 -0.62 0.15
N ARG A 74 -14.43 -1.63 1.01
CA ARG A 74 -15.47 -2.11 1.93
C ARG A 74 -15.89 -1.02 2.91
N ARG A 75 -14.92 -0.37 3.56
CA ARG A 75 -15.19 0.62 4.60
C ARG A 75 -15.92 1.85 4.07
N VAL A 76 -15.56 2.31 2.88
CA VAL A 76 -16.21 3.46 2.23
C VAL A 76 -17.60 3.08 1.70
N ARG A 77 -17.78 1.84 1.21
CA ARG A 77 -19.11 1.33 0.85
C ARG A 77 -20.02 1.26 2.08
N ASP A 78 -19.49 0.86 3.22
CA ASP A 78 -20.20 0.79 4.50
C ASP A 78 -20.57 2.17 5.08
N THR A 79 -19.87 3.26 4.70
CA THR A 79 -20.21 4.64 5.14
C THR A 79 -21.22 5.34 4.24
N GLY A 80 -21.70 4.70 3.17
CA GLY A 80 -22.72 5.25 2.25
C GLY A 80 -22.19 6.34 1.32
N VAL A 81 -20.90 6.68 1.35
CA VAL A 81 -20.31 7.75 0.54
C VAL A 81 -19.82 7.20 -0.79
N LYS A 82 -20.67 7.23 -1.81
CA LYS A 82 -20.42 6.61 -3.13
C LYS A 82 -19.18 7.15 -3.87
N HIS A 83 -18.77 8.39 -3.61
CA HIS A 83 -17.79 9.11 -4.44
C HIS A 83 -16.34 8.98 -3.95
N VAL A 84 -16.11 8.74 -2.65
CA VAL A 84 -14.76 8.75 -2.05
C VAL A 84 -13.90 7.59 -2.54
N VAL A 85 -14.50 6.45 -2.91
CA VAL A 85 -13.79 5.32 -3.51
C VAL A 85 -13.15 5.70 -4.85
N VAL A 86 -13.88 6.44 -5.68
CA VAL A 86 -13.41 6.87 -7.01
C VAL A 86 -12.23 7.84 -6.85
N TRP A 87 -12.32 8.79 -5.92
CA TRP A 87 -11.24 9.73 -5.63
C TRP A 87 -9.99 9.06 -5.03
N GLY A 88 -10.18 8.07 -4.14
CA GLY A 88 -9.06 7.29 -3.59
C GLY A 88 -8.34 6.45 -4.65
N VAL A 89 -9.10 5.75 -5.51
CA VAL A 89 -8.55 4.95 -6.62
C VAL A 89 -7.85 5.85 -7.64
N LEU A 90 -8.45 6.99 -8.00
CA LEU A 90 -7.83 7.98 -8.89
C LEU A 90 -6.54 8.57 -8.32
N GLY A 91 -6.52 8.90 -7.02
CA GLY A 91 -5.31 9.43 -6.36
C GLY A 91 -4.15 8.44 -6.38
N ILE A 92 -4.42 7.14 -6.36
CA ILE A 92 -3.40 6.10 -6.45
C ILE A 92 -2.96 5.84 -7.88
N ILE A 93 -3.88 5.79 -8.84
CA ILE A 93 -3.52 5.75 -10.27
C ILE A 93 -2.61 6.93 -10.58
N PHE A 94 -2.93 8.12 -10.06
CA PHE A 94 -2.10 9.31 -10.18
C PHE A 94 -0.72 9.13 -9.57
N ASN A 95 -0.58 8.54 -8.37
CA ASN A 95 0.73 8.27 -7.76
C ASN A 95 1.56 7.25 -8.55
N ILE A 96 0.94 6.19 -9.07
CA ILE A 96 1.62 5.19 -9.91
C ILE A 96 2.06 5.81 -11.23
N VAL A 97 1.18 6.58 -11.86
CA VAL A 97 1.48 7.31 -13.10
C VAL A 97 2.60 8.32 -12.86
N ALA A 98 2.54 9.13 -11.79
CA ALA A 98 3.60 10.07 -11.42
C ALA A 98 4.94 9.36 -11.16
N PHE A 99 4.92 8.19 -10.50
CA PHE A 99 6.11 7.37 -10.31
C PHE A 99 6.70 6.92 -11.66
N VAL A 100 5.88 6.46 -12.60
CA VAL A 100 6.31 6.09 -13.96
C VAL A 100 6.85 7.31 -14.73
N PHE A 101 6.19 8.47 -14.65
CA PHE A 101 6.66 9.72 -15.23
C PHE A 101 8.01 10.17 -14.64
N GLY A 102 8.29 9.85 -13.37
CA GLY A 102 9.58 10.11 -12.74
C GLY A 102 10.76 9.35 -13.37
N PHE A 103 10.51 8.28 -14.11
CA PHE A 103 11.54 7.55 -14.87
C PHE A 103 11.74 8.08 -16.29
N ILE A 104 10.92 9.02 -16.76
CA ILE A 104 11.10 9.62 -18.08
C ILE A 104 12.27 10.61 -17.99
N PRO A 105 13.35 10.40 -18.76
CA PRO A 105 14.49 11.32 -18.76
C PRO A 105 14.05 12.70 -19.28
N THR A 106 14.57 13.76 -18.67
CA THR A 106 14.19 15.13 -19.04
C THR A 106 14.79 15.48 -20.40
N ASN A 107 13.94 15.93 -21.34
CA ASN A 107 14.33 16.27 -22.71
C ASN A 107 15.19 17.55 -22.82
N GLN A 108 15.57 18.16 -21.69
CA GLN A 108 16.23 19.47 -21.61
C GLN A 108 17.77 19.36 -21.67
N PHE A 109 18.33 18.15 -21.68
CA PHE A 109 19.75 17.89 -21.90
C PHE A 109 19.93 17.10 -23.21
N LYS A 110 19.78 17.79 -24.33
CA LYS A 110 20.34 17.40 -25.63
C LYS A 110 21.40 18.41 -26.03
#